data_AF-G0QEU8-F1
#
_entry.id   AF-G0QEU8-F1
#
_cell.length_a   1.000
_cell.length_b   1.000
_cell.length_c   1.000
_cell.angle_alpha   90.00
_cell.angle_beta   90.00
_cell.angle_gamma   90.00
#
_symmetry.space_group_name_H-M   'P 1'
#
loop_
_entity.id
_entity.type
_entity.pdbx_description
1 polymer ?
#
loop_
_entity_poly.entity_id
_entity_poly.type
_entity_poly.pdbx_seq_one_letter_code
_entity_poly.pdbx_strand_id
1 'polypeptide(L)' 'MTEVLHEFTDGPYDVLEYSIKVEDGNAIIDINNSDLGRLRIESLEAVEEIREALDKVEAELKEVERRQEEL' A
#
# COMPACT_ATOMS: atom_id res chain seq x y z
N MET A 1 -14.14 9.44 13.85
CA MET A 1 -13.15 10.51 13.59
C MET A 1 -12.13 9.87 12.66
N THR A 2 -11.96 10.39 11.45
CA THR A 2 -11.09 9.77 10.45
C THR A 2 -9.73 10.46 10.52
N GLU A 3 -8.69 9.71 10.83
CA GLU A 3 -7.31 10.21 10.91
C GLU A 3 -6.49 9.61 9.78
N VAL A 4 -5.93 10.46 8.93
CA VAL A 4 -5.05 10.03 7.85
C VAL A 4 -3.65 9.85 8.41
N LEU A 5 -3.09 8.66 8.24
CA LEU A 5 -1.77 8.28 8.75
C LEU A 5 -0.68 8.51 7.69
N HIS A 6 -0.99 8.26 6.42
CA HIS A 6 -0.02 8.37 5.34
C HIS A 6 -0.71 8.55 3.98
N GLU A 7 -0.12 9.37 3.11
CA GLU A 7 -0.61 9.59 1.74
C GLU A 7 0.57 9.73 0.79
N PHE A 8 0.46 9.15 -0.39
CA PHE A 8 1.47 9.25 -1.44
C PHE A 8 0.85 9.03 -2.83
N THR A 9 1.59 9.44 -3.86
CA THR A 9 1.23 9.20 -5.26
C THR A 9 2.23 8.27 -5.91
N ASP A 10 1.76 7.42 -6.83
CA ASP A 10 2.60 6.49 -7.58
C ASP A 10 2.07 6.24 -9.01
N GLY A 11 2.86 5.56 -9.83
CA GLY A 11 2.51 5.16 -11.20
C GLY A 11 2.92 6.17 -12.27
N PRO A 12 2.76 5.80 -13.56
CA PRO A 12 3.09 6.70 -14.66
C PRO A 12 2.21 7.95 -14.58
N TYR A 13 2.87 9.12 -14.55
CA TYR A 13 2.23 10.43 -14.42
C TYR A 13 1.55 10.70 -13.06
N ASP A 14 1.94 9.98 -11.99
CA ASP A 14 1.50 10.22 -10.60
C ASP A 14 -0.04 10.17 -10.42
N VAL A 15 -0.71 9.32 -11.19
CA VAL A 15 -2.18 9.25 -11.25
C VAL A 15 -2.81 8.37 -10.16
N LEU A 16 -2.02 7.54 -9.47
CA LEU A 16 -2.51 6.71 -8.38
C LEU A 16 -2.25 7.41 -7.05
N GLU A 17 -3.31 7.81 -6.38
CA GLU A 17 -3.30 8.42 -5.05
C GLU A 17 -3.63 7.34 -4.02
N TYR A 18 -2.69 7.03 -3.14
CA TYR A 18 -2.88 6.10 -2.02
C TYR A 18 -3.05 6.89 -0.72
N SER A 19 -4.08 6.55 0.06
CA SER A 19 -4.33 7.14 1.37
C SER A 19 -4.58 6.04 2.41
N ILE A 20 -3.78 6.03 3.46
CA ILE A 20 -3.91 5.12 4.59
C ILE A 20 -4.47 5.90 5.77
N LYS A 21 -5.64 5.50 6.26
CA LYS A 21 -6.39 6.21 7.32
C LYS A 21 -7.02 5.25 8.31
N VAL A 22 -7.30 5.73 9.51
CA VAL A 22 -8.06 5.00 10.53
C VAL A 22 -9.48 5.55 10.60
N GLU A 23 -10.46 4.68 10.45
CA GLU A 23 -11.89 4.99 10.56
C GLU A 23 -12.58 3.94 11.43
N ASP A 24 -13.29 4.39 12.47
CA ASP A 24 -14.00 3.53 13.41
C ASP A 24 -13.14 2.41 14.02
N GLY A 25 -11.86 2.71 14.29
CA GLY A 25 -10.89 1.77 14.87
C GLY A 25 -10.28 0.78 13.87
N ASN A 26 -10.61 0.89 12.58
CA ASN A 26 -10.06 0.04 11.53
C ASN A 26 -9.11 0.84 10.64
N ALA A 27 -8.01 0.22 10.21
CA ALA A 27 -7.16 0.79 9.19
C ALA A 27 -7.79 0.60 7.81
N ILE A 28 -7.63 1.59 6.94
CA ILE A 28 -8.18 1.60 5.59
C ILE A 28 -7.07 2.06 4.65
N ILE A 29 -6.84 1.29 3.60
CA ILE A 29 -6.06 1.70 2.44
C ILE A 29 -7.05 2.09 1.35
N ASP A 30 -6.94 3.30 0.86
CA ASP A 30 -7.85 3.91 -0.11
C ASP A 30 -7.07 4.33 -1.35
N ILE A 31 -7.59 4.03 -2.54
CA ILE A 31 -6.92 4.30 -3.82
C ILE A 31 -7.83 5.19 -4.66
N ASN A 32 -7.33 6.37 -5.02
CA ASN A 32 -8.03 7.42 -5.76
C ASN A 32 -9.40 7.75 -5.14
N ASN A 33 -9.45 7.99 -3.84
CA ASN A 33 -10.71 8.27 -3.12
C ASN A 33 -11.78 7.19 -3.34
N SER A 34 -11.36 5.92 -3.28
CA SER A 34 -12.16 4.71 -3.46
C SER A 34 -12.64 4.44 -4.89
N ASP A 35 -12.21 5.24 -5.87
CA ASP A 35 -12.54 5.02 -7.28
C ASP A 35 -11.92 3.71 -7.79
N LEU A 36 -10.66 3.43 -7.40
CA LEU A 36 -9.94 2.25 -7.83
C LEU A 36 -9.95 1.12 -6.80
N GLY A 37 -10.17 1.45 -5.53
CA GLY A 37 -10.32 0.44 -4.50
C GLY A 37 -10.25 0.98 -3.08
N ARG A 38 -10.80 0.20 -2.16
CA ARG A 38 -10.75 0.45 -0.72
C ARG A 38 -10.59 -0.88 0.00
N LEU A 39 -9.52 -1.02 0.78
CA LEU A 39 -9.25 -2.18 1.61
C LEU A 39 -9.38 -1.80 3.08
N ARG A 40 -10.26 -2.50 3.80
CA ARG A 40 -10.38 -2.37 5.26
C ARG A 40 -9.58 -3.48 5.94
N ILE A 41 -8.83 -3.11 6.96
CA ILE A 41 -8.01 -4.01 7.78
C ILE A 41 -8.53 -3.92 9.22
N GLU A 42 -9.08 -5.04 9.71
CA GLU A 42 -9.85 -5.10 10.95
C GLU A 42 -9.11 -5.78 12.10
N SER A 43 -7.93 -6.36 11.85
CA SER A 43 -7.14 -7.06 12.88
C SER A 43 -5.64 -6.78 12.77
N LEU A 44 -4.94 -6.87 13.90
CA LEU A 44 -3.48 -6.77 13.94
C LEU A 44 -2.81 -7.89 13.14
N GLU A 45 -3.36 -9.11 13.20
CA GLU A 45 -2.87 -10.26 12.43
C GLU A 45 -2.88 -9.98 10.92
N ALA A 46 -3.95 -9.37 10.41
CA ALA A 46 -4.01 -9.00 9.00
C ALA A 46 -2.94 -7.97 8.62
N VAL A 47 -2.63 -7.01 9.51
CA VAL A 47 -1.52 -6.06 9.30
C VAL A 47 -0.18 -6.77 9.22
N GLU A 48 0.05 -7.74 10.11
CA GLU A 48 1.31 -8.51 10.14
C GLU A 48 1.50 -9.34 8.88
N GLU A 49 0.47 -10.08 8.46
CA GLU A 49 0.49 -10.89 7.24
C GLU A 49 0.68 -10.03 5.98
N ILE A 50 0.00 -8.87 5.90
CA ILE A 50 0.18 -7.92 4.79
C ILE A 50 1.61 -7.39 4.78
N ARG A 51 2.18 -7.03 5.94
CA ARG A 51 3.57 -6.56 6.03
C ARG A 51 4.54 -7.63 5.53
N GLU A 52 4.40 -8.87 5.98
CA GLU A 52 5.26 -9.98 5.53
C GLU A 52 5.12 -10.26 4.02
N ALA A 53 3.92 -10.10 3.47
CA ALA A 53 3.71 -10.22 2.03
C ALA A 53 4.39 -9.06 1.26
N LEU A 54 4.28 -7.83 1.75
CA LEU A 54 4.92 -6.67 1.15
C LEU A 54 6.45 -6.75 1.19
N ASP A 55 7.03 -7.26 2.29
CA ASP A 55 8.48 -7.49 2.39
C ASP A 55 8.98 -8.45 1.29
N LYS A 56 8.20 -9.50 0.97
CA LYS A 56 8.52 -10.43 -0.13
C LYS A 56 8.42 -9.75 -1.50
N VAL A 57 7.38 -8.94 -1.70
CA VAL A 57 7.21 -8.18 -2.95
C VAL A 57 8.38 -7.21 -3.14
N GLU A 58 8.80 -6.51 -2.09
CA GLU A 58 9.94 -5.60 -2.12
C GLU A 58 11.23 -6.33 -2.54
N ALA A 59 11.49 -7.51 -1.95
CA ALA A 59 12.65 -8.33 -2.30
C ALA A 59 12.63 -8.73 -3.78
N GLU A 60 11.49 -9.21 -4.29
CA GLU A 60 11.34 -9.59 -5.71
C GLU A 60 11.55 -8.39 -6.65
N LEU A 61 10.98 -7.22 -6.33
CA LEU A 61 11.14 -6.01 -7.14
C LEU A 61 12.60 -5.57 -7.20
N LYS A 62 13.31 -5.57 -6.07
CA LYS A 62 14.75 -5.28 -6.03
C LYS A 62 15.58 -6.26 -6.87
N GLU A 63 15.21 -7.54 -6.87
CA GLU A 63 15.89 -8.53 -7.71
C GLU A 63 15.59 -8.36 -9.21
N VAL A 64 14.40 -7.85 -9.57
CA VAL A 64 14.09 -7.47 -10.96
C VAL A 64 14.94 -6.29 -11.39
N GLU A 65 15.01 -5.24 -10.56
CA GLU A 65 15.83 -4.04 -10.86
C GLU A 65 17.31 -4.40 -11.05
N ARG A 66 17.89 -5.17 -10.12
CA ARG A 66 19.29 -5.62 -10.23
C ARG A 66 19.55 -6.38 -11.54
N ARG A 67 18.63 -7.26 -11.96
CA ARG A 67 18.77 -8.02 -13.22
C ARG A 67 18.72 -7.13 -14.46
N GLN A 68 18.03 -5.99 -14.40
CA GLN A 68 17.99 -5.03 -15.51
C GLN A 68 19.27 -4.20 -15.62
N GLU A 69 20.00 -3.98 -14.52
CA GLU A 69 21.29 -3.25 -14.52
C GLU A 69 22.47 -4.11 -15.04
N GLU A 70 22.33 -5.45 -15.02
CA GLU A 70 23.36 -6.39 -15.49
C GLU A 70 23.24 -6.76 -16.99
N LEU A 71 22.20 -6.28 -17.70
CA LEU A 71 21.93 -6.51 -19.13
C LEU A 71 22.36 -5.33 -20.01
#